data_AF-A0A8H8JVL9-F1
#
_entry.id   AF-A0A8H8JVL9-F1
#
_cell.length_a   1.000
_cell.length_b   1.000
_cell.length_c   1.000
_cell.angle_alpha   90.00
_cell.angle_beta   90.00
_cell.angle_gamma   90.00
#
_symmetry.space_group_name_H-M   'P 1'
#
loop_
_entity.id
_entity.type
_entity.pdbx_description
1 polymer ?
#
loop_
_entity_poly.entity_id
_entity_poly.type
_entity_poly.pdbx_seq_one_letter_code
_entity_poly.pdbx_strand_id
1 'polypeptide(L)'
;MSDSHRINLWHRLYLHHPAPPFAPLDPPRRDVVRASPTSLDDAGRPRKTGVWDVAMYLEKPNRRAFARSDPEKYGIHRYRAGRVRAFFTLPPGLSRYYPGHLAYLELFTPFNAGSSPTHGLHSTSWDRTSTGARRTLVVPVSEIVFACHLSPKFHLLDKELKLNAKMDMLAISEHYWLNHYYSHYIYQLVRHWRRGPSRSRLFDRLLPLTRTSLA
;
A
#
# COMPACT_ATOMS: atom_id res chain seq x y z
N MET A 1 -13.56 18.41 -27.49
CA MET A 1 -13.29 18.53 -26.04
C MET A 1 -11.90 19.12 -25.89
N SER A 2 -11.73 20.27 -25.22
CA SER A 2 -10.42 20.92 -25.14
C SER A 2 -9.45 20.07 -24.31
N ASP A 3 -8.19 20.02 -24.72
CA ASP A 3 -7.10 19.24 -24.11
C ASP A 3 -6.80 19.62 -22.63
N SER A 4 -7.53 20.61 -22.10
CA SER A 4 -7.30 21.22 -20.78
C SER A 4 -7.76 20.40 -19.58
N HIS A 5 -8.57 19.34 -19.78
CA HIS A 5 -9.16 18.53 -18.69
C HIS A 5 -8.76 17.05 -18.72
N ARG A 6 -7.79 16.67 -19.55
CA ARG A 6 -7.38 15.28 -19.68
C ARG A 6 -6.60 14.81 -18.44
N ILE A 7 -6.99 13.66 -17.90
CA ILE A 7 -6.28 12.95 -16.83
C ILE A 7 -5.53 11.79 -17.47
N ASN A 8 -4.22 11.72 -17.26
CA ASN A 8 -3.45 10.54 -17.65
C ASN A 8 -3.61 9.47 -16.58
N LEU A 9 -3.78 8.22 -17.02
CA LEU A 9 -3.96 7.06 -16.15
C LEU A 9 -2.87 6.03 -16.45
N TRP A 10 -2.31 5.43 -15.40
CA TRP A 10 -1.34 4.35 -15.49
C TRP A 10 -1.84 3.11 -14.77
N HIS A 11 -1.31 1.96 -15.14
CA HIS A 11 -1.76 0.68 -14.63
C HIS A 11 -0.75 0.00 -13.72
N ARG A 12 0.51 0.44 -13.76
CA ARG A 12 1.60 -0.17 -13.00
C ARG A 12 2.50 0.89 -12.43
N LEU A 13 2.95 0.62 -11.20
CA LEU A 13 4.02 1.32 -10.53
C LEU A 13 5.14 0.32 -10.25
N TYR A 14 6.33 0.61 -10.76
CA TYR A 14 7.55 -0.11 -10.41
C TYR A 14 8.23 0.58 -9.25
N LEU A 15 8.53 -0.19 -8.21
CA LEU A 15 9.24 0.24 -7.03
C LEU A 15 10.62 -0.41 -7.04
N HIS A 16 11.66 0.40 -7.17
CA HIS A 16 13.04 -0.08 -7.21
C HIS A 16 13.68 0.10 -5.83
N HIS A 17 14.02 -1.02 -5.21
CA HIS A 17 14.66 -1.09 -3.90
C HIS A 17 16.13 -1.50 -4.09
N PRO A 18 17.10 -0.70 -3.65
CA PRO A 18 18.47 -1.19 -3.53
C PRO A 18 18.60 -2.16 -2.35
N ALA A 19 19.79 -2.74 -2.22
CA ALA A 19 20.15 -3.55 -1.07
C ALA A 19 19.90 -2.77 0.24
N PRO A 20 19.22 -3.37 1.24
CA PRO A 20 18.99 -2.68 2.49
C PRO A 20 20.32 -2.51 3.25
N PRO A 21 20.52 -1.42 4.02
CA PRO A 21 21.79 -1.17 4.69
C PRO A 21 22.24 -2.28 5.66
N PHE A 22 21.30 -3.04 6.21
CA PHE A 22 21.56 -4.15 7.13
C PHE A 22 21.80 -5.50 6.42
N ALA A 23 21.61 -5.58 5.10
CA ALA A 23 21.96 -6.73 4.28
C ALA A 23 22.49 -6.23 2.91
N PRO A 24 23.68 -5.60 2.87
CA PRO A 24 24.22 -4.96 1.68
C PRO A 24 24.60 -5.94 0.55
N LEU A 25 24.69 -7.23 0.87
CA LEU A 25 24.96 -8.30 -0.09
C LEU A 25 23.70 -8.79 -0.81
N ASP A 26 22.51 -8.40 -0.35
CA ASP A 26 21.27 -8.77 -1.03
C ASP A 26 21.18 -8.03 -2.38
N PRO A 27 20.70 -8.69 -3.45
CA PRO A 27 20.56 -8.04 -4.75
C PRO A 27 19.48 -6.95 -4.70
N PRO A 28 19.62 -5.88 -5.52
CA PRO A 28 18.54 -4.93 -5.74
C PRO A 28 17.27 -5.64 -6.20
N ARG A 29 16.13 -5.12 -5.74
CA ARG A 29 14.81 -5.71 -6.00
C ARG A 29 13.92 -4.71 -6.70
N ARG A 30 13.02 -5.23 -7.53
CA ARG A 30 11.93 -4.46 -8.11
C ARG A 30 10.59 -5.08 -7.70
N ASP A 31 9.77 -4.30 -7.01
CA ASP A 31 8.38 -4.63 -6.76
C ASP A 31 7.48 -3.96 -7.80
N VAL A 32 6.29 -4.52 -7.99
CA VAL A 32 5.27 -3.99 -8.91
C VAL A 32 3.97 -3.83 -8.14
N VAL A 33 3.34 -2.68 -8.27
CA VAL A 33 1.99 -2.41 -7.76
C VAL A 33 1.09 -2.13 -8.95
N ARG A 34 0.03 -2.92 -9.12
CA ARG A 34 -0.91 -2.79 -10.23
C ARG A 34 -2.22 -2.15 -9.78
N ALA A 35 -2.76 -1.31 -10.65
CA ALA A 35 -4.08 -0.71 -10.53
C ALA A 35 -4.75 -0.73 -11.91
N SER A 36 -5.52 -1.78 -12.18
CA SER A 36 -6.24 -1.96 -13.44
C SER A 36 -7.70 -2.26 -13.14
N PRO A 37 -8.65 -1.47 -13.65
CA PRO A 37 -10.07 -1.81 -13.55
C PRO A 37 -10.38 -3.07 -14.37
N THR A 38 -11.51 -3.70 -14.07
CA THR A 38 -12.06 -4.74 -14.93
C THR A 38 -12.33 -4.14 -16.31
N SER A 39 -11.81 -4.77 -17.38
CA SER A 39 -12.15 -4.38 -18.75
C SER A 39 -13.35 -5.19 -19.23
N LEU A 40 -14.23 -4.55 -19.97
CA LEU A 40 -15.42 -5.17 -20.56
C LEU A 40 -15.22 -5.33 -22.09
N ASP A 41 -15.89 -6.32 -22.69
CA ASP A 41 -16.05 -6.42 -24.14
C ASP A 41 -17.23 -5.55 -24.63
N ASP A 42 -17.45 -5.49 -25.95
CA ASP A 42 -18.53 -4.69 -26.55
C ASP A 42 -19.93 -5.17 -26.13
N ALA A 43 -20.04 -6.40 -25.64
CA ALA A 43 -21.26 -6.98 -25.08
C ALA A 43 -21.39 -6.76 -23.56
N GLY A 44 -20.50 -5.96 -22.95
CA GLY A 44 -20.51 -5.64 -21.51
C GLY A 44 -19.99 -6.77 -20.61
N ARG A 45 -19.42 -7.84 -21.16
CA ARG A 45 -18.89 -8.97 -20.39
C ARG A 45 -17.44 -8.72 -19.95
N PRO A 46 -17.00 -9.19 -18.78
CA PRO A 46 -15.62 -9.02 -18.34
C PRO A 46 -14.62 -9.70 -19.29
N ARG A 47 -13.81 -8.90 -19.98
CA ARG A 47 -12.69 -9.36 -20.80
C ARG A 47 -11.44 -9.64 -19.96
N LYS A 48 -11.21 -8.85 -18.91
CA LYS A 48 -10.11 -9.04 -17.96
C LYS A 48 -10.56 -8.63 -16.56
N THR A 49 -10.34 -9.49 -15.57
CA THR A 49 -10.60 -9.15 -14.17
C THR A 49 -9.70 -8.01 -13.72
N GLY A 50 -10.27 -7.05 -12.99
CA GLY A 50 -9.51 -5.96 -12.39
C GLY A 50 -8.44 -6.48 -11.41
N VAL A 51 -7.33 -5.77 -11.36
CA VAL A 51 -6.20 -6.07 -10.47
C VAL A 51 -5.91 -4.82 -9.66
N TRP A 52 -6.07 -4.93 -8.35
CA TRP A 52 -5.84 -3.82 -7.41
C TRP A 52 -4.96 -4.33 -6.29
N ASP A 53 -3.66 -4.16 -6.48
CA ASP A 53 -2.66 -4.57 -5.51
C ASP A 53 -2.67 -3.63 -4.29
N VAL A 54 -2.08 -4.08 -3.19
CA VAL A 54 -1.93 -3.29 -1.97
C VAL A 54 -0.50 -2.78 -1.88
N ALA A 55 -0.35 -1.52 -1.49
CA ALA A 55 0.94 -0.90 -1.27
C ALA A 55 1.03 -0.31 0.14
N MET A 56 2.25 -0.24 0.67
CA MET A 56 2.54 0.53 1.88
C MET A 56 2.96 1.94 1.50
N TYR A 57 2.30 2.93 2.08
CA TYR A 57 2.69 4.32 1.98
C TYR A 57 3.14 4.86 3.34
N LEU A 58 4.00 5.89 3.30
CA LEU A 58 4.46 6.58 4.51
C LEU A 58 3.33 7.43 5.10
N GLU A 59 2.89 7.12 6.32
CA GLU A 59 1.84 7.88 6.98
C GLU A 59 2.42 9.17 7.59
N LYS A 60 2.14 10.32 6.96
CA LYS A 60 2.59 11.63 7.45
C LYS A 60 1.63 12.17 8.54
N PRO A 61 2.15 12.63 9.70
CA PRO A 61 1.35 13.09 10.84
C PRO A 61 0.32 14.18 10.48
N ASN A 62 0.68 15.08 9.56
CA ASN A 62 -0.11 16.28 9.27
C ASN A 62 -1.34 16.06 8.38
N ARG A 63 -1.59 14.84 7.88
CA ARG A 63 -2.71 14.60 6.93
C ARG A 63 -4.08 14.43 7.56
N ARG A 64 -4.16 14.31 8.88
CA ARG A 64 -5.43 14.16 9.62
C ARG A 64 -5.86 15.40 10.43
N ALA A 65 -5.04 16.46 10.40
CA ALA A 65 -5.19 17.77 11.04
C ALA A 65 -5.39 17.78 12.58
N PHE A 66 -4.69 18.73 13.21
CA PHE A 66 -4.71 19.17 14.60
C PHE A 66 -4.43 18.13 15.70
N ALA A 67 -3.34 18.40 16.43
CA ALA A 67 -3.04 18.04 17.81
C ALA A 67 -2.03 16.90 18.06
N ARG A 68 -0.99 17.33 18.79
CA ARG A 68 0.00 16.63 19.61
C ARG A 68 1.17 16.00 18.86
N SER A 69 2.33 16.13 19.51
CA SER A 69 3.57 15.43 19.19
C SER A 69 3.31 13.94 19.26
N ASP A 70 2.77 13.38 18.17
CA ASP A 70 2.65 11.94 18.01
C ASP A 70 4.07 11.39 18.18
N PRO A 71 4.28 10.40 19.08
CA PRO A 71 5.60 9.82 19.26
C PRO A 71 6.11 9.37 17.89
N GLU A 72 7.40 9.63 17.62
CA GLU A 72 8.03 9.27 16.35
C GLU A 72 7.76 7.79 16.08
N LYS A 73 6.93 7.50 15.07
CA LYS A 73 6.62 6.12 14.68
C LYS A 73 7.91 5.50 14.13
N TYR A 74 8.14 4.21 14.40
CA TYR A 74 9.29 3.47 13.87
C TYR A 74 8.86 2.16 13.21
N GLY A 75 9.76 1.63 12.37
CA GLY A 75 9.55 0.39 11.64
C GLY A 75 8.23 0.35 10.88
N ILE A 76 7.50 -0.75 11.02
CA ILE A 76 6.24 -0.97 10.31
C ILE A 76 5.16 0.07 10.63
N HIS A 77 5.16 0.66 11.82
CA HIS A 77 4.12 1.61 12.25
C HIS A 77 4.22 2.97 11.55
N ARG A 78 5.34 3.27 10.90
CA ARG A 78 5.47 4.46 10.03
C ARG A 78 4.67 4.32 8.74
N TYR A 79 4.32 3.09 8.39
CA TYR A 79 3.68 2.77 7.13
C TYR A 79 2.24 2.35 7.35
N ARG A 80 1.47 2.51 6.30
CA ARG A 80 0.09 2.10 6.26
C ARG A 80 -0.24 1.46 4.93
N ALA A 81 -1.04 0.40 4.96
CA ALA A 81 -1.49 -0.25 3.76
C ALA A 81 -2.59 0.58 3.09
N GLY A 82 -2.55 0.65 1.76
CA GLY A 82 -3.59 1.20 0.92
C GLY A 82 -3.77 0.32 -0.31
N ARG A 83 -5.02 -0.03 -0.62
CA ARG A 83 -5.35 -0.71 -1.86
C ARG A 83 -5.34 0.32 -2.98
N VAL A 84 -4.51 0.11 -3.99
CA VAL A 84 -4.35 1.09 -5.07
C VAL A 84 -5.44 0.94 -6.11
N ARG A 85 -6.14 2.03 -6.40
CA ARG A 85 -7.27 2.05 -7.35
C ARG A 85 -6.91 2.72 -8.67
N ALA A 86 -6.01 3.69 -8.65
CA ALA A 86 -5.51 4.35 -9.86
C ALA A 86 -4.16 5.04 -9.59
N PHE A 87 -3.37 5.16 -10.65
CA PHE A 87 -2.24 6.09 -10.74
C PHE A 87 -2.56 7.14 -11.78
N PHE A 88 -2.34 8.42 -11.48
CA PHE A 88 -2.77 9.51 -12.34
C PHE A 88 -1.96 10.79 -12.16
N THR A 89 -2.13 11.73 -13.09
CA THR A 89 -1.62 13.11 -13.00
C THR A 89 -2.80 14.05 -13.13
N LEU A 90 -2.75 15.16 -12.40
CA LEU A 90 -3.77 16.18 -12.54
C LEU A 90 -3.63 16.94 -13.87
N PRO A 91 -4.73 17.50 -14.40
CA PRO A 91 -4.68 18.39 -15.56
C PRO A 91 -3.79 19.62 -15.31
N PRO A 92 -3.30 20.30 -16.36
CA PRO A 92 -2.32 21.38 -16.25
C PRO A 92 -2.68 22.52 -15.26
N GLY A 93 -3.96 22.85 -15.11
CA GLY A 93 -4.41 23.88 -14.17
C GLY A 93 -4.22 23.50 -12.69
N LEU A 94 -4.28 22.20 -12.38
CA LEU A 94 -4.15 21.66 -11.03
C LEU A 94 -2.75 21.11 -10.75
N SER A 95 -2.00 20.71 -11.79
CA SER A 95 -0.64 20.19 -11.65
C SER A 95 0.35 21.20 -11.05
N ARG A 96 0.05 22.50 -11.13
CA ARG A 96 0.81 23.57 -10.45
C ARG A 96 0.81 23.43 -8.93
N TYR A 97 -0.30 22.96 -8.35
CA TYR A 97 -0.45 22.79 -6.90
C TYR A 97 0.05 21.41 -6.43
N TYR A 98 -0.15 20.39 -7.27
CA TYR A 98 0.28 19.02 -6.99
C TYR A 98 1.06 18.48 -8.19
N PRO A 99 2.36 18.81 -8.30
CA PRO A 99 3.18 18.33 -9.39
C PRO A 99 3.47 16.83 -9.25
N GLY A 100 3.57 16.16 -10.40
CA GLY A 100 3.97 14.76 -10.47
C GLY A 100 2.81 13.76 -10.43
N HIS A 101 3.15 12.50 -10.17
CA HIS A 101 2.23 11.38 -10.20
C HIS A 101 1.58 11.15 -8.84
N LEU A 102 0.29 10.87 -8.86
CA LEU A 102 -0.56 10.63 -7.70
C LEU A 102 -1.12 9.21 -7.74
N ALA A 103 -1.44 8.68 -6.56
CA ALA A 103 -2.11 7.41 -6.40
C ALA A 103 -3.40 7.60 -5.58
N TYR A 104 -4.50 7.01 -6.05
CA TYR A 104 -5.75 6.93 -5.31
C TYR A 104 -5.80 5.62 -4.53
N LEU A 105 -5.91 5.72 -3.20
CA LEU A 105 -5.83 4.59 -2.27
C LEU A 105 -7.15 4.43 -1.50
N GLU A 106 -7.63 3.19 -1.37
CA GLU A 106 -8.55 2.81 -0.30
C GLU A 106 -7.74 2.37 0.92
N LEU A 107 -8.02 2.96 2.08
CA LEU A 107 -7.16 2.82 3.25
C LEU A 107 -7.53 1.63 4.12
N PHE A 108 -6.51 0.90 4.55
CA PHE A 108 -6.62 0.03 5.72
C PHE A 108 -6.28 0.82 6.98
N THR A 109 -6.60 0.35 8.18
CA THR A 109 -6.16 0.95 9.46
C THR A 109 -4.63 0.87 9.62
N PRO A 110 -4.01 1.61 10.55
CA PRO A 110 -2.60 1.40 10.88
C PRO A 110 -2.37 -0.04 11.39
N PHE A 111 -1.19 -0.60 11.11
CA PHE A 111 -0.83 -1.93 11.63
C PHE A 111 -0.80 -1.92 13.16
N ASN A 112 -1.40 -2.95 13.76
CA ASN A 112 -1.44 -3.08 15.22
C ASN A 112 -0.03 -3.13 15.84
N ALA A 113 0.10 -2.57 17.04
CA ALA A 113 1.37 -2.46 17.76
C ALA A 113 2.05 -3.83 18.00
N GLY A 114 1.27 -4.85 18.35
CA GLY A 114 1.77 -6.21 18.57
C GLY A 114 1.67 -7.10 17.33
N SER A 115 2.69 -7.90 17.07
CA SER A 115 2.56 -9.03 16.15
C SER A 115 1.88 -10.22 16.83
N SER A 116 1.19 -11.06 16.07
CA SER A 116 0.63 -12.32 16.59
C SER A 116 1.71 -13.18 17.27
N PRO A 117 1.48 -13.72 18.48
CA PRO A 117 2.46 -14.56 19.17
C PRO A 117 2.78 -15.87 18.43
N THR A 118 1.82 -16.40 17.66
CA THR A 118 1.95 -17.72 17.03
C THR A 118 2.71 -17.65 15.69
N HIS A 119 2.52 -16.59 14.92
CA HIS A 119 3.06 -16.48 13.56
C HIS A 119 3.80 -15.17 13.28
N GLY A 120 3.84 -14.25 14.25
CA GLY A 120 4.55 -12.98 14.13
C GLY A 120 3.97 -11.99 13.12
N LEU A 121 2.76 -12.21 12.58
CA LEU A 121 2.19 -11.29 11.58
C LEU A 121 1.51 -10.10 12.27
N HIS A 122 1.63 -8.90 11.68
CA HIS A 122 0.84 -7.73 12.07
C HIS A 122 -0.51 -7.75 11.39
N SER A 123 -1.55 -7.25 12.05
CA SER A 123 -2.88 -7.14 11.45
C SER A 123 -3.30 -5.72 11.14
N THR A 124 -4.22 -5.63 10.19
CA THR A 124 -4.93 -4.42 9.78
C THR A 124 -6.36 -4.78 9.39
N SER A 125 -7.22 -3.78 9.24
CA SER A 125 -8.60 -3.90 8.75
C SER A 125 -8.91 -2.77 7.77
N TRP A 126 -10.08 -2.74 7.15
CA TRP A 126 -10.52 -1.55 6.43
C TRP A 126 -10.63 -0.34 7.38
N ASP A 127 -10.15 0.83 6.94
CA ASP A 127 -10.45 2.11 7.61
C ASP A 127 -11.79 2.61 7.07
N ARG A 128 -12.76 2.79 7.96
CA ARG A 128 -14.11 3.23 7.61
C ARG A 128 -14.37 4.65 8.12
N THR A 129 -15.21 5.37 7.39
CA THR A 129 -15.82 6.63 7.84
C THR A 129 -16.91 6.34 8.88
N SER A 130 -17.45 7.36 9.53
CA SER A 130 -18.62 7.24 10.40
C SER A 130 -19.85 6.68 9.68
N THR A 131 -19.93 6.88 8.36
CA THR A 131 -20.98 6.33 7.49
C THR A 131 -20.72 4.88 7.05
N GLY A 132 -19.63 4.26 7.51
CA GLY A 132 -19.25 2.91 7.13
C GLY A 132 -18.57 2.78 5.77
N ALA A 133 -18.41 3.86 4.99
CA ALA A 133 -17.70 3.82 3.70
C ALA A 133 -16.18 3.62 3.91
N ARG A 134 -15.51 2.97 2.95
CA ARG A 134 -14.04 2.85 2.98
C ARG A 134 -13.43 4.23 2.84
N ARG A 135 -12.54 4.59 3.77
CA ARG A 135 -11.81 5.85 3.70
C ARG A 135 -10.83 5.79 2.54
N THR A 136 -10.73 6.88 1.79
CA THR A 136 -9.81 6.98 0.66
C THR A 136 -8.86 8.17 0.82
N LEU A 137 -7.75 8.12 0.09
CA LEU A 137 -6.72 9.14 0.12
C LEU A 137 -6.02 9.23 -1.22
N VAL A 138 -5.67 10.46 -1.62
CA VAL A 138 -4.75 10.71 -2.73
C VAL A 138 -3.38 11.02 -2.16
N VAL A 139 -2.35 10.29 -2.60
CA VAL A 139 -0.96 10.51 -2.17
C VAL A 139 -0.03 10.66 -3.37
N PRO A 140 1.07 11.42 -3.25
CA PRO A 140 2.16 11.35 -4.21
C PRO A 140 2.69 9.92 -4.33
N VAL A 141 2.97 9.47 -5.56
CA VAL A 141 3.56 8.14 -5.81
C VAL A 141 4.90 7.97 -5.10
N SER A 142 5.66 9.06 -4.91
CA SER A 142 6.93 9.06 -4.17
C SER A 142 6.80 8.67 -2.68
N GLU A 143 5.58 8.61 -2.15
CA GLU A 143 5.33 8.18 -0.78
C GLU A 143 4.89 6.72 -0.67
N ILE A 144 4.68 6.04 -1.81
CA ILE A 144 4.50 4.59 -1.85
C ILE A 144 5.88 3.96 -1.78
N VAL A 145 6.12 3.19 -0.72
CA VAL A 145 7.46 2.70 -0.40
C VAL A 145 7.61 1.22 -0.72
N PHE A 146 6.57 0.41 -0.54
CA PHE A 146 6.62 -1.03 -0.79
C PHE A 146 5.33 -1.54 -1.43
N ALA A 147 5.42 -2.54 -2.30
CA ALA A 147 4.28 -3.42 -2.51
C ALA A 147 4.07 -4.24 -1.22
N CYS A 148 2.85 -4.66 -0.92
CA CYS A 148 2.64 -5.56 0.20
C CYS A 148 1.51 -6.54 -0.05
N HIS A 149 1.61 -7.68 0.62
CA HIS A 149 0.62 -8.74 0.52
C HIS A 149 -0.20 -8.82 1.80
N LEU A 150 -1.50 -8.53 1.71
CA LEU A 150 -2.45 -8.73 2.79
C LEU A 150 -3.18 -10.06 2.60
N SER A 151 -3.12 -10.93 3.60
CA SER A 151 -3.85 -12.20 3.62
C SER A 151 -5.08 -12.07 4.51
N PRO A 152 -6.29 -12.44 4.05
CA PRO A 152 -7.48 -12.46 4.89
C PRO A 152 -7.30 -13.27 6.17
N LYS A 153 -7.91 -12.81 7.26
CA LYS A 153 -8.13 -13.66 8.43
C LYS A 153 -9.29 -14.60 8.14
N PHE A 154 -9.02 -15.72 7.48
CA PHE A 154 -10.06 -16.68 7.02
C PHE A 154 -11.00 -17.16 8.14
N HIS A 155 -10.53 -17.25 9.38
CA HIS A 155 -11.36 -17.62 10.54
C HIS A 155 -12.40 -16.57 10.95
N LEU A 156 -12.32 -15.34 10.41
CA LEU A 156 -13.30 -14.27 10.62
C LEU A 156 -14.21 -14.06 9.41
N LEU A 157 -14.07 -14.88 8.36
CA LEU A 157 -15.02 -14.85 7.24
C LEU A 157 -16.34 -15.49 7.66
N ASP A 158 -17.41 -15.06 7.01
CA ASP A 158 -18.70 -15.73 7.10
C ASP A 158 -18.53 -17.21 6.73
N LYS A 159 -19.00 -18.10 7.59
CA LYS A 159 -18.89 -19.56 7.43
C LYS A 159 -19.73 -20.07 6.26
N GLU A 160 -20.76 -19.33 5.87
CA GLU A 160 -21.64 -19.67 4.75
C GLU A 160 -21.09 -19.17 3.41
N LEU A 161 -20.04 -18.34 3.43
CA LEU A 161 -19.42 -17.78 2.23
C LEU A 161 -18.76 -18.89 1.39
N LYS A 162 -19.33 -19.15 0.20
CA LYS A 162 -18.76 -20.07 -0.78
C LYS A 162 -17.66 -19.39 -1.60
N LEU A 163 -16.40 -19.61 -1.21
CA LEU A 163 -15.24 -19.06 -1.91
C LEU A 163 -15.10 -19.61 -3.34
N ASN A 164 -14.71 -18.74 -4.26
CA ASN A 164 -14.33 -19.14 -5.61
C ASN A 164 -13.19 -18.27 -6.15
N ALA A 165 -12.54 -18.72 -7.24
CA ALA A 165 -11.37 -18.05 -7.80
C ALA A 165 -11.61 -16.65 -8.38
N LYS A 166 -12.88 -16.26 -8.62
CA LYS A 166 -13.25 -14.94 -9.16
C LYS A 166 -13.53 -13.91 -8.07
N MET A 167 -13.57 -14.35 -6.80
CA MET A 167 -13.84 -13.47 -5.67
C MET A 167 -12.64 -12.59 -5.35
N ASP A 168 -12.93 -11.31 -5.15
CA ASP A 168 -11.96 -10.35 -4.64
C ASP A 168 -11.92 -10.45 -3.10
N MET A 169 -10.97 -11.26 -2.59
CA MET A 169 -10.80 -11.45 -1.16
C MET A 169 -10.49 -10.17 -0.39
N LEU A 170 -9.87 -9.17 -1.04
CA LEU A 170 -9.68 -7.85 -0.44
C LEU A 170 -11.00 -7.08 -0.37
N ALA A 171 -11.93 -7.25 -1.31
CA ALA A 171 -13.23 -6.61 -1.20
C ALA A 171 -14.15 -7.27 -0.16
N ILE A 172 -14.05 -8.59 0.05
CA ILE A 172 -15.00 -9.35 0.88
C ILE A 172 -14.58 -9.42 2.34
N SER A 173 -13.28 -9.52 2.62
CA SER A 173 -12.80 -9.66 4.00
C SER A 173 -12.80 -8.31 4.73
N GLU A 174 -12.84 -8.34 6.07
CA GLU A 174 -12.70 -7.11 6.88
C GLU A 174 -11.34 -7.00 7.58
N HIS A 175 -10.71 -8.15 7.86
CA HIS A 175 -9.48 -8.22 8.65
C HIS A 175 -8.40 -8.99 7.90
N TYR A 176 -7.17 -8.51 8.05
CA TYR A 176 -6.03 -9.04 7.31
C TYR A 176 -4.80 -9.19 8.19
N TRP A 177 -3.94 -10.10 7.78
CA TRP A 177 -2.55 -10.19 8.19
C TRP A 177 -1.65 -9.59 7.10
N LEU A 178 -0.67 -8.79 7.49
CA LEU A 178 0.47 -8.49 6.62
C LEU A 178 1.31 -9.76 6.48
N ASN A 179 1.25 -10.39 5.31
CA ASN A 179 2.09 -11.54 5.00
C ASN A 179 3.50 -11.06 4.65
N HIS A 180 4.34 -10.76 5.64
CA HIS A 180 5.72 -10.35 5.40
C HIS A 180 6.62 -11.49 4.88
N TYR A 181 6.12 -12.73 4.82
CA TYR A 181 6.84 -13.87 4.26
C TYR A 181 6.73 -13.97 2.73
N TYR A 182 5.92 -13.14 2.07
CA TYR A 182 5.75 -13.17 0.60
C TYR A 182 7.04 -12.83 -0.17
N SER A 183 7.99 -12.18 0.50
CA SER A 183 9.21 -11.66 -0.08
C SER A 183 10.33 -11.71 0.95
N HIS A 184 11.49 -12.24 0.57
CA HIS A 184 12.68 -12.25 1.41
C HIS A 184 13.04 -10.83 1.88
N TYR A 185 12.91 -9.84 1.01
CA TYR A 185 13.21 -8.43 1.32
C TYR A 185 12.32 -7.89 2.44
N ILE A 186 11.00 -8.06 2.34
CA ILE A 186 10.05 -7.59 3.37
C ILE A 186 10.20 -8.41 4.66
N TYR A 187 10.48 -9.71 4.57
CA TYR A 187 10.78 -10.53 5.74
C TYR A 187 11.98 -9.98 6.53
N GLN A 188 13.10 -9.71 5.84
CA GLN A 188 14.31 -9.16 6.47
C GLN A 188 14.05 -7.78 7.07
N LEU A 189 13.30 -6.93 6.37
CA LEU A 189 12.94 -5.60 6.83
C LEU A 189 12.10 -5.62 8.11
N VAL A 190 11.04 -6.43 8.15
CA VAL A 190 10.20 -6.59 9.34
C VAL A 190 10.99 -7.20 10.50
N ARG A 191 11.86 -8.18 10.21
CA ARG A 191 12.76 -8.76 11.22
C ARG A 191 13.74 -7.73 11.77
N HIS A 192 14.29 -6.87 10.93
CA HIS A 192 15.15 -5.76 11.34
C HIS A 192 14.40 -4.80 12.26
N TRP A 193 13.18 -4.39 11.89
CA TRP A 193 12.36 -3.49 12.70
C TRP A 193 12.01 -4.04 14.09
N ARG A 194 11.83 -5.36 14.24
CA ARG A 194 11.57 -5.98 15.55
C ARG A 194 12.76 -5.97 16.51
N ARG A 195 14.01 -5.85 16.01
CA ARG A 195 15.22 -5.84 16.84
C ARG A 195 15.42 -4.53 17.62
N GLY A 196 14.55 -3.54 17.41
CA GLY A 196 14.49 -2.32 18.21
C GLY A 196 15.53 -1.25 17.84
N PRO A 197 15.43 -0.06 18.46
CA PRO A 197 16.08 1.16 17.99
C PRO A 197 17.57 1.34 18.35
N SER A 198 18.26 0.33 18.91
CA SER A 198 19.60 0.55 19.49
C SER A 198 20.69 0.95 18.47
N ARG A 199 20.44 0.76 17.17
CA ARG A 199 21.27 1.29 16.06
C ARG A 199 20.46 1.79 14.84
N SER A 200 19.12 1.72 14.86
CA SER A 200 18.27 1.80 13.64
C SER A 200 17.78 3.20 13.26
N ARG A 201 17.85 4.20 14.16
CA ARG A 201 17.25 5.54 13.91
C ARG A 201 17.85 6.26 12.68
N LEU A 202 19.14 6.05 12.41
CA LEU A 202 19.81 6.58 11.22
C LEU A 202 19.45 5.77 9.97
N PHE A 203 19.47 4.43 10.05
CA PHE A 203 19.20 3.56 8.91
C PHE A 203 17.74 3.57 8.44
N ASP A 204 16.77 3.74 9.35
CA ASP A 204 15.35 3.88 9.00
C ASP A 204 15.04 5.22 8.30
N ARG A 205 15.90 6.23 8.46
CA ARG A 205 15.87 7.48 7.67
C ARG A 205 16.65 7.37 6.35
N LEU A 206 17.58 6.42 6.28
CA LEU A 206 18.47 6.18 5.14
C LEU A 206 18.06 4.97 4.29
N LEU A 207 16.88 4.36 4.51
CA LEU A 207 16.32 3.44 3.52
C LEU A 207 16.33 4.18 2.19
N PRO A 208 17.14 3.74 1.21
CA PRO A 208 17.36 4.55 0.03
C PRO A 208 16.02 4.80 -0.63
N LEU A 209 15.79 6.06 -1.02
CA LEU A 209 14.54 6.48 -1.64
C LEU A 209 14.18 5.49 -2.75
N THR A 210 13.11 4.73 -2.54
CA THR A 210 12.57 3.82 -3.54
C THR A 210 12.37 4.64 -4.81
N ARG A 211 13.09 4.29 -5.88
CA ARG A 211 12.85 4.96 -7.16
C ARG A 211 11.56 4.40 -7.74
N THR A 212 10.69 5.31 -8.17
CA THR A 212 9.38 4.96 -8.71
C THR A 212 9.32 5.29 -10.19
N SER A 213 8.79 4.37 -11.00
CA SER A 213 8.42 4.64 -12.39
C SER A 213 7.04 4.08 -12.71
N LEU A 214 6.26 4.78 -13.53
CA LEU A 214 4.94 4.34 -13.97
C LEU A 214 4.98 3.76 -15.39
N ALA A 215 4.12 2.77 -15.63
CA ALA A 215 3.82 2.22 -16.95
C ALA A 215 2.33 1.92 -17.12
#